data_AF-A0A1F8AUZ6-F1
#
_entry.id   AF-A0A1F8AUZ6-F1
#
_cell.length_a   1.000
_cell.length_b   1.000
_cell.length_c   1.000
_cell.angle_alpha   90.00
_cell.angle_beta   90.00
_cell.angle_gamma   90.00
#
_symmetry.space_group_name_H-M   'P 1'
#
loop_
_entity.id
_entity.type
_entity.pdbx_description
1 polymer ?
#
loop_
_entity_poly.entity_id
_entity_poly.type
_entity_poly.pdbx_seq_one_letter_code
_entity_poly.pdbx_strand_id
1 'polypeptide(L)'
;MKPERTAGVKRVRSSSPEKFRLRPLPEGVFETVLLYVKRAFPQETMGVDDTSFWVEIEKMSGAFQGSKKEAIFQYYLRGVNHVSLAESLLGSFPRLRTAVALGEISFVQRRNLVSQVANSLFDDYPPRYKKAHPKTTST
;
A
#
# COMPACT_ATOMS: atom_id res chain seq x y z
N MET A 1 27.34 58.31 28.87
CA MET A 1 27.82 57.19 29.71
C MET A 1 26.60 56.51 30.34
N LYS A 2 26.56 55.16 30.28
CA LYS A 2 25.54 54.20 30.77
C LYS A 2 24.30 53.91 29.88
N PRO A 3 23.80 52.65 29.89
CA PRO A 3 23.36 51.91 28.70
C PRO A 3 21.92 51.32 28.82
N GLU A 4 21.59 50.37 27.92
CA GLU A 4 20.39 49.48 27.91
C GLU A 4 19.12 50.09 27.26
N ARG A 5 18.29 49.38 26.48
CA ARG A 5 17.92 47.96 26.50
C ARG A 5 17.67 47.41 25.09
N THR A 6 18.27 46.26 24.84
CA THR A 6 18.04 45.37 23.70
C THR A 6 16.60 44.85 23.72
N ALA A 7 15.83 45.13 22.66
CA ALA A 7 14.52 44.52 22.48
C ALA A 7 14.70 43.02 22.19
N GLY A 8 14.35 42.19 23.17
CA GLY A 8 14.35 40.74 23.06
C GLY A 8 13.40 40.26 21.98
N VAL A 9 13.97 39.74 20.89
CA VAL A 9 13.27 38.90 19.92
C VAL A 9 12.80 37.65 20.68
N LYS A 10 11.50 37.58 21.03
CA LYS A 10 10.86 36.33 21.43
C LYS A 10 10.93 35.38 20.22
N ARG A 11 11.98 34.56 20.17
CA ARG A 11 12.01 33.35 19.34
C ARG A 11 10.79 32.52 19.74
N VAL A 12 9.75 32.56 18.91
CA VAL A 12 8.70 31.56 18.89
C VAL A 12 9.44 30.24 18.73
N ARG A 13 9.43 29.41 19.78
CA ARG A 13 9.96 28.06 19.73
C ARG A 13 9.22 27.39 18.58
N SER A 14 9.92 27.14 17.49
CA SER A 14 9.46 26.26 16.44
C SER A 14 9.23 24.90 17.11
N SER A 15 7.97 24.63 17.47
CA SER A 15 7.52 23.27 17.71
C SER A 15 7.68 22.56 16.38
N SER A 16 8.86 21.96 16.19
CA SER A 16 9.10 20.99 15.13
C SER A 16 7.91 20.02 15.17
N PRO A 17 7.20 19.80 14.06
CA PRO A 17 6.16 18.79 14.06
C PRO A 17 6.85 17.50 14.45
N GLU A 18 6.44 16.90 15.57
CA GLU A 18 6.75 15.52 15.85
C GLU A 18 6.41 14.78 14.57
N LYS A 19 7.46 14.31 13.87
CA LYS A 19 7.30 13.35 12.79
C LYS A 19 6.56 12.22 13.47
N PHE A 20 5.25 12.10 13.22
CA PHE A 20 4.49 10.90 13.51
C PHE A 20 5.27 9.80 12.79
N ARG A 21 6.21 9.17 13.49
CA ARG A 21 6.91 8.00 13.02
C ARG A 21 5.80 6.98 12.98
N LEU A 22 5.19 6.84 11.80
CA LEU A 22 4.19 5.82 11.54
C LEU A 22 4.83 4.53 12.05
N ARG A 23 4.25 3.92 13.08
CA ARG A 23 4.72 2.62 13.61
C ARG A 23 4.90 1.67 12.41
N PRO A 24 5.81 0.69 12.41
CA PRO A 24 5.83 -0.31 11.34
C PRO A 24 4.45 -0.99 11.23
N LEU A 25 4.09 -1.50 10.05
CA LEU A 25 2.85 -2.28 9.94
C LEU A 25 2.98 -3.51 10.84
N PRO A 26 1.89 -3.96 11.48
CA PRO A 26 1.88 -5.27 12.09
C PRO A 26 2.33 -6.31 11.06
N GLU A 27 3.13 -7.28 11.52
CA GLU A 27 3.53 -8.43 10.71
C GLU A 27 2.30 -9.15 10.17
N GLY A 28 2.37 -9.64 8.93
CA GLY A 28 1.28 -10.34 8.27
C GLY A 28 0.28 -9.43 7.56
N VAL A 29 0.23 -8.12 7.86
CA VAL A 29 -0.76 -7.21 7.22
C VAL A 29 -0.57 -7.12 5.72
N PHE A 30 0.68 -7.06 5.24
CA PHE A 30 0.94 -7.04 3.81
C PHE A 30 0.51 -8.35 3.15
N GLU A 31 0.87 -9.47 3.77
CA GLU A 31 0.59 -10.82 3.29
C GLU A 31 -0.91 -11.12 3.28
N THR A 32 -1.67 -10.64 4.28
CA THR A 32 -3.14 -10.74 4.27
C THR A 32 -3.76 -10.03 3.06
N VAL A 33 -3.27 -8.84 2.71
CA VAL A 33 -3.77 -8.13 1.50
C VAL A 33 -3.28 -8.81 0.23
N LEU A 34 -2.06 -9.34 0.23
CA LEU A 34 -1.49 -10.07 -0.91
C LEU A 34 -2.27 -11.35 -1.20
N LEU A 35 -2.66 -12.10 -0.18
CA LEU A 35 -3.52 -13.28 -0.30
C LEU A 35 -4.92 -12.94 -0.79
N TYR A 36 -5.44 -11.76 -0.42
CA TYR A 36 -6.70 -11.28 -1.00
C TYR A 36 -6.57 -11.09 -2.51
N VAL A 37 -5.50 -10.42 -2.97
CA VAL A 37 -5.25 -10.22 -4.41
C VAL A 37 -5.05 -11.55 -5.13
N LYS A 38 -4.31 -12.50 -4.55
CA LYS A 38 -4.17 -13.87 -5.08
C LYS A 38 -5.53 -14.52 -5.36
N ARG A 39 -6.44 -14.44 -4.39
CA ARG A 39 -7.77 -15.06 -4.47
C ARG A 39 -8.67 -14.36 -5.49
N ALA A 40 -8.55 -13.04 -5.63
CA ALA A 40 -9.34 -12.24 -6.55
C ALA A 40 -8.84 -12.32 -8.01
N PHE A 41 -7.54 -12.52 -8.21
CA PHE A 41 -6.87 -12.50 -9.52
C PHE A 41 -5.90 -13.69 -9.69
N PRO A 42 -6.39 -14.94 -9.63
CA PRO A 42 -5.52 -16.12 -9.57
C PRO A 42 -4.72 -16.35 -10.87
N GLN A 43 -5.22 -15.95 -12.04
CA GLN A 43 -4.53 -16.19 -13.31
C GLN A 43 -3.32 -15.28 -13.47
N GLU A 44 -3.45 -14.06 -12.98
CA GLU A 44 -2.46 -12.99 -13.03
C GLU A 44 -1.38 -13.15 -11.96
N THR A 45 -1.70 -13.87 -10.88
CA THR A 45 -0.86 -13.97 -9.68
C THR A 45 -0.22 -15.33 -9.47
N MET A 46 -0.65 -16.38 -10.17
CA MET A 46 -0.07 -17.74 -10.08
C MET A 46 0.91 -18.04 -11.24
N GLY A 47 2.02 -18.69 -10.95
CA GLY A 47 3.13 -19.08 -11.83
C GLY A 47 3.76 -20.44 -11.47
N VAL A 48 4.67 -20.94 -12.32
CA VAL A 48 5.17 -22.34 -12.29
C VAL A 48 6.04 -22.65 -11.06
N ASP A 49 6.65 -21.64 -10.42
CA ASP A 49 7.51 -21.78 -9.23
C ASP A 49 6.89 -21.20 -7.95
N ASP A 50 5.57 -20.97 -7.96
CA ASP A 50 4.90 -20.14 -6.97
C ASP A 50 4.55 -20.86 -5.66
N THR A 51 4.64 -22.19 -5.61
CA THR A 51 4.16 -22.95 -4.44
C THR A 51 4.94 -22.58 -3.19
N SER A 52 6.28 -22.52 -3.25
CA SER A 52 7.13 -22.15 -2.11
C SER A 52 6.93 -20.70 -1.69
N PHE A 53 6.80 -19.80 -2.66
CA PHE A 53 6.49 -18.39 -2.41
C PHE A 53 5.19 -18.23 -1.60
N TRP A 54 4.12 -18.92 -2.02
CA TRP A 54 2.83 -18.81 -1.35
C TRP A 54 2.79 -19.43 0.04
N VAL A 55 3.53 -20.51 0.28
CA VAL A 55 3.62 -21.15 1.60
C VAL A 55 4.20 -20.17 2.64
N GLU A 56 5.23 -19.41 2.28
CA GLU A 56 5.81 -18.41 3.17
C GLU A 56 4.84 -17.26 3.45
N ILE A 57 4.17 -16.75 2.40
CA ILE A 57 3.16 -15.69 2.51
C ILE A 57 1.99 -16.15 3.39
N GLU A 58 1.51 -17.39 3.24
CA GLU A 58 0.43 -17.94 4.05
C GLU A 58 0.83 -18.03 5.53
N LYS A 59 2.05 -18.48 5.82
CA LYS A 59 2.59 -18.52 7.18
C LYS A 59 2.69 -17.13 7.81
N MET A 60 3.23 -16.15 7.08
CA MET A 60 3.37 -14.77 7.55
C MET A 60 2.01 -14.09 7.75
N SER A 61 1.04 -14.34 6.86
CA SER A 61 -0.32 -13.81 7.00
C SER A 61 -0.99 -14.26 8.30
N GLY A 62 -0.64 -15.45 8.81
CA GLY A 62 -1.16 -15.97 10.07
C GLY A 62 -0.71 -15.19 11.32
N ALA A 63 0.34 -14.36 11.20
CA ALA A 63 0.74 -13.44 12.27
C ALA A 63 -0.28 -12.31 12.49
N PHE A 64 -1.02 -11.95 11.45
CA PHE A 64 -2.08 -10.95 11.52
C PHE A 64 -3.44 -11.64 11.70
N GLN A 65 -4.06 -11.45 12.86
CA GLN A 65 -5.38 -12.03 13.16
C GLN A 65 -6.58 -11.20 12.67
N GLY A 66 -6.34 -10.14 11.88
CA GLY A 66 -7.40 -9.30 11.33
C GLY A 66 -7.89 -9.74 9.96
N SER A 67 -9.05 -9.21 9.57
CA SER A 67 -9.65 -9.36 8.25
C SER A 67 -8.89 -8.57 7.16
N LYS A 68 -9.15 -8.91 5.89
CA LYS A 68 -8.63 -8.13 4.75
C LYS A 68 -8.97 -6.63 4.84
N LYS A 69 -10.15 -6.30 5.35
CA LYS A 69 -10.63 -4.92 5.48
C LYS A 69 -9.84 -4.18 6.55
N GLU A 70 -9.54 -4.84 7.66
CA GLU A 70 -8.68 -4.29 8.72
C GLU A 70 -7.24 -4.12 8.21
N ALA A 71 -6.72 -5.06 7.43
CA ALA A 71 -5.40 -4.94 6.81
C ALA A 71 -5.34 -3.73 5.86
N ILE A 72 -6.33 -3.56 4.97
CA ILE A 72 -6.46 -2.40 4.08
C ILE A 72 -6.63 -1.09 4.88
N PHE A 73 -7.35 -1.14 6.01
CA PHE A 73 -7.50 0.01 6.89
C PHE A 73 -6.17 0.46 7.50
N GLN A 74 -5.25 -0.45 7.81
CA GLN A 74 -3.90 -0.09 8.27
C GLN A 74 -3.11 0.72 7.21
N TYR A 75 -3.32 0.41 5.92
CA TYR A 75 -2.75 1.19 4.82
C TYR A 75 -3.40 2.56 4.69
N TYR A 76 -4.73 2.63 4.81
CA TYR A 76 -5.46 3.90 4.83
C TYR A 76 -4.97 4.83 5.95
N LEU A 77 -4.77 4.32 7.17
CA LEU A 77 -4.26 5.10 8.30
C LEU A 77 -2.87 5.69 8.06
N ARG A 78 -2.12 5.15 7.09
CA ARG A 78 -0.80 5.65 6.66
C ARG A 78 -0.85 6.59 5.47
N GLY A 79 -2.06 6.90 4.97
CA GLY A 79 -2.22 7.69 3.75
C GLY A 79 -1.87 6.93 2.48
N VAL A 80 -1.73 5.61 2.51
CA VAL A 80 -1.52 4.81 1.31
C VAL A 80 -2.85 4.72 0.55
N ASN A 81 -2.83 5.16 -0.71
CA ASN A 81 -3.99 5.11 -1.60
C ASN A 81 -4.14 3.72 -2.24
N HIS A 82 -5.34 3.40 -2.71
CA HIS A 82 -5.68 2.08 -3.26
C HIS A 82 -4.86 1.71 -4.52
N VAL A 83 -4.46 2.70 -5.33
CA VAL A 83 -3.65 2.49 -6.54
C VAL A 83 -2.20 2.14 -6.18
N SER A 84 -1.56 2.92 -5.30
CA SER A 84 -0.19 2.65 -4.83
C SER A 84 -0.09 1.33 -4.06
N LEU A 85 -1.15 0.96 -3.32
CA LEU A 85 -1.24 -0.36 -2.69
C LEU A 85 -1.30 -1.47 -3.75
N ALA A 86 -2.14 -1.33 -4.78
CA ALA A 86 -2.23 -2.27 -5.89
C ALA A 86 -0.89 -2.45 -6.62
N GLU A 87 -0.19 -1.36 -6.92
CA GLU A 87 1.14 -1.39 -7.54
C GLU A 87 2.15 -2.18 -6.70
N SER A 88 2.16 -1.95 -5.39
CA SER A 88 3.07 -2.62 -4.45
C SER A 88 2.78 -4.13 -4.36
N LEU A 89 1.51 -4.51 -4.33
CA LEU A 89 1.07 -5.91 -4.28
C LEU A 89 1.43 -6.63 -5.58
N LEU A 90 1.10 -6.03 -6.73
CA LEU A 90 1.44 -6.58 -8.05
C LEU A 90 2.96 -6.73 -8.23
N GLY A 91 3.73 -5.77 -7.71
CA GLY A 91 5.20 -5.82 -7.70
C GLY A 91 5.78 -6.98 -6.89
N SER A 92 4.99 -7.70 -6.11
CA SER A 92 5.44 -8.85 -5.31
C SER A 92 5.34 -10.18 -6.05
N PHE A 93 4.62 -10.27 -7.17
CA PHE A 93 4.43 -11.52 -7.91
C PHE A 93 5.63 -11.83 -8.81
N PRO A 94 6.37 -12.93 -8.58
CA PRO A 94 7.57 -13.27 -9.36
C PRO A 94 7.27 -13.36 -10.85
N ARG A 95 6.19 -14.06 -11.23
CA ARG A 95 5.76 -14.18 -12.64
C ARG A 95 5.53 -12.83 -13.30
N LEU A 96 4.82 -11.92 -12.63
CA LEU A 96 4.54 -10.59 -13.17
C LEU A 96 5.81 -9.77 -13.34
N ARG A 97 6.72 -9.83 -12.36
CA ARG A 97 8.02 -9.16 -12.46
C ARG A 97 8.83 -9.68 -13.65
N THR A 98 8.89 -11.01 -13.82
CA THR A 98 9.59 -11.64 -14.93
C THR A 98 8.96 -11.25 -16.27
N ALA A 99 7.63 -11.34 -16.40
CA ALA A 99 6.93 -10.98 -17.63
C ALA A 99 7.10 -9.50 -18.00
N VAL A 100 7.16 -8.60 -17.02
CA VAL A 100 7.50 -7.18 -17.24
C VAL A 100 8.97 -7.03 -17.68
N ALA A 101 9.91 -7.73 -17.04
CA ALA A 101 11.33 -7.67 -17.37
C ALA A 101 11.65 -8.22 -18.76
N LEU A 102 10.91 -9.25 -19.20
CA LEU A 102 11.02 -9.85 -20.53
C LEU A 102 10.25 -9.08 -21.61
N GLY A 103 9.49 -8.04 -21.23
CA GLY A 103 8.68 -7.25 -22.17
C GLY A 103 7.43 -7.98 -22.69
N GLU A 104 7.05 -9.09 -22.06
CA GLU A 104 5.84 -9.86 -22.40
C GLU A 104 4.56 -9.12 -22.01
N ILE A 105 4.64 -8.23 -21.02
CA ILE A 105 3.56 -7.37 -20.58
C ILE A 105 3.88 -5.92 -20.95
N SER A 106 3.04 -5.35 -21.82
CA SER A 106 3.10 -3.94 -22.19
C SER A 106 2.76 -3.03 -21.00
N PHE A 107 3.19 -1.77 -21.08
CA PHE A 107 2.85 -0.74 -20.10
C PHE A 107 1.32 -0.59 -19.93
N VAL A 108 0.56 -0.69 -21.02
CA VAL A 108 -0.91 -0.60 -21.01
C VAL A 108 -1.52 -1.78 -20.27
N GLN A 109 -1.08 -3.01 -20.56
CA GLN A 109 -1.55 -4.20 -19.85
C GLN A 109 -1.24 -4.12 -18.35
N ARG A 110 -0.03 -3.69 -17.98
CA ARG A 110 0.34 -3.48 -16.58
C ARG A 110 -0.56 -2.45 -15.91
N ARG A 111 -0.83 -1.31 -16.56
CA ARG A 111 -1.74 -0.28 -16.04
C ARG A 111 -3.16 -0.82 -15.86
N ASN A 112 -3.64 -1.65 -16.79
CA ASN A 112 -4.95 -2.27 -16.68
C ASN A 112 -5.03 -3.23 -15.50
N LEU A 113 -4.00 -4.05 -15.27
CA LEU A 113 -3.90 -4.91 -14.09
C LEU A 113 -3.91 -4.10 -12.79
N VAL A 114 -3.12 -3.02 -12.72
CA VAL A 114 -3.13 -2.12 -11.56
C VAL A 114 -4.52 -1.55 -11.31
N SER A 115 -5.20 -1.06 -12.34
CA SER A 115 -6.57 -0.51 -12.22
C SER A 115 -7.57 -1.56 -11.72
N GLN A 116 -7.49 -2.80 -12.20
CA GLN A 116 -8.37 -3.89 -11.76
C GLN A 116 -8.17 -4.21 -10.28
N VAL A 117 -6.91 -4.41 -9.87
CA VAL A 117 -6.58 -4.67 -8.46
C VAL A 117 -6.95 -3.48 -7.58
N ALA A 118 -6.63 -2.26 -8.00
CA ALA A 118 -6.95 -1.04 -7.27
C ALA A 118 -8.47 -0.91 -7.04
N ASN A 119 -9.29 -1.17 -8.06
CA ASN A 119 -10.75 -1.14 -7.95
C ASN A 119 -11.28 -2.19 -6.97
N SER A 120 -10.66 -3.37 -6.93
CA SER A 120 -11.01 -4.42 -5.97
C SER A 120 -10.66 -4.04 -4.53
N LEU A 121 -9.52 -3.36 -4.31
CA LEU A 121 -9.13 -2.85 -3.00
C LEU A 121 -9.99 -1.67 -2.55
N PHE A 122 -10.40 -0.81 -3.48
CA PHE A 122 -11.18 0.40 -3.20
C PHE A 122 -12.45 0.11 -2.40
N ASP A 123 -13.10 -1.03 -2.66
CA ASP A 123 -14.37 -1.35 -2.00
C ASP A 123 -14.23 -1.52 -0.48
N ASP A 124 -13.06 -1.98 -0.02
CA ASP A 124 -12.72 -2.16 1.38
C ASP A 124 -12.16 -0.88 2.05
N TYR A 125 -11.84 0.17 1.29
CA TYR A 125 -11.45 1.46 1.87
C TYR A 125 -12.61 2.17 2.60
N PRO A 126 -12.31 3.04 3.59
CA PRO A 126 -13.34 3.75 4.36
C PRO A 126 -14.23 4.65 3.49
N PRO A 127 -15.50 4.88 3.87
CA PRO A 127 -16.41 5.75 3.12
C PRO A 127 -15.88 7.16 2.86
N ARG A 128 -15.15 7.74 3.83
CA ARG A 128 -14.52 9.06 3.68
C ARG A 128 -13.50 9.08 2.54
N TYR A 129 -12.72 8.01 2.40
CA TYR A 129 -11.77 7.85 1.31
C TYR A 129 -12.48 7.76 -0.05
N LYS A 130 -13.51 6.91 -0.12
CA LYS A 130 -14.30 6.70 -1.35
C LYS A 130 -15.03 7.95 -1.86
N LYS A 131 -15.36 8.88 -0.96
CA LYS A 131 -15.94 10.19 -1.34
C LYS A 131 -14.90 11.15 -1.94
N ALA A 132 -13.65 11.04 -1.52
CA ALA A 132 -12.56 11.92 -1.94
C ALA A 132 -11.83 11.40 -3.20
N HIS A 133 -11.93 10.11 -3.49
CA HIS A 133 -11.23 9.46 -4.59
C HIS A 133 -12.22 8.68 -5.48
N PRO A 134 -12.23 8.91 -6.80
CA PRO A 134 -12.99 8.08 -7.71
C PRO A 134 -12.35 6.70 -7.86
N LYS A 135 -13.17 5.69 -8.20
CA LYS A 135 -12.65 4.41 -8.71
C LYS A 135 -11.85 4.66 -9.99
N THR A 136 -10.78 3.91 -10.18
CA THR A 136 -10.01 3.93 -11.43
C THR A 136 -10.89 3.46 -12.59
N THR A 137 -11.09 4.31 -13.60
CA THR A 137 -11.73 3.93 -14.86
C THR A 137 -10.71 3.18 -15.72
N SER A 138 -10.95 1.90 -15.99
CA SER A 138 -10.22 1.17 -17.04
C SER A 138 -10.45 1.89 -18.36
N THR A 139 -9.37 2.30 -19.02
CA THR A 139 -9.38 2.95 -20.34
C THR A 139 -9.09 1.92 -21.41
#